data_AF-A0A087TPI7-F1
#
_entry.id   AF-A0A087TPI7-F1
#
_cell.length_a   1.000
_cell.length_b   1.000
_cell.length_c   1.000
_cell.angle_alpha   90.00
_cell.angle_beta   90.00
_cell.angle_gamma   90.00
#
_symmetry.space_group_name_H-M   'P 1'
#
loop_
_entity.id
_entity.type
_entity.pdbx_description
1 polymer ?
#
loop_
_entity_poly.entity_id
_entity_poly.type
_entity_poly.pdbx_seq_one_letter_code
_entity_poly.pdbx_strand_id
1 'polypeptide(L)'
;MISRSLGPEFGGAVGILFYLATSVAAAMYITGAVEIFLNYMAPSLSLFGDISDPFIMSNNFRIYGTILLVIVGTIVFIGVKFVSKFAPVALFCVIVSLIAVYVGVFVNFYGKEDTKICMLGDRLLSKGNYSCSKDHNETNSLFYLYCQEVNKTESGEPRYSCDSYFENNEVKMKLGIPGMSSDVFHSNIPSRFRQKGDYVSESINREDASSYGQKTYNQILVDITTSFTLLLAIFFPSCTGILAGSNRSGDLADAQKSIPAGTLAAQLTTSIIYLSGVLLFGATFNNLFMRDKFGESIGGGLAVADLAWPHPWVVIIGSLLSTVGAGLQSLTG
;
A
#
# COMPACT_ATOMS: atom_id res chain seq x y z
N MET A 1 -33.95 6.40 -11.66
CA MET A 1 -34.66 5.12 -11.45
C MET A 1 -35.27 5.04 -10.06
N ILE A 2 -34.47 5.18 -9.00
CA ILE A 2 -34.89 5.06 -7.60
C ILE A 2 -36.06 5.99 -7.22
N SER A 3 -36.00 7.28 -7.56
CA SER A 3 -37.06 8.24 -7.24
C SER A 3 -38.42 7.91 -7.88
N ARG A 4 -38.42 7.22 -9.03
CA ARG A 4 -39.65 6.78 -9.71
C ARG A 4 -40.25 5.52 -9.09
N SER A 5 -39.42 4.65 -8.50
CA SER A 5 -39.85 3.39 -7.90
C SER A 5 -40.22 3.51 -6.41
N LEU A 6 -39.48 4.31 -5.65
CA LEU A 6 -39.64 4.46 -4.19
C LEU A 6 -40.25 5.80 -3.77
N GLY A 7 -40.45 6.72 -4.72
CA GLY A 7 -40.97 8.06 -4.46
C GLY A 7 -39.88 9.13 -4.31
N PRO A 8 -40.27 10.41 -4.40
CA PRO A 8 -39.35 11.54 -4.44
C PRO A 8 -38.59 11.74 -3.12
N GLU A 9 -39.21 11.48 -1.98
CA GLU A 9 -38.58 11.64 -0.65
C GLU A 9 -37.38 10.70 -0.47
N PHE A 10 -37.59 9.41 -0.73
CA PHE A 10 -36.52 8.41 -0.71
C PHE A 10 -35.46 8.66 -1.78
N GLY A 11 -35.89 9.05 -2.99
CA GLY A 11 -34.98 9.40 -4.09
C GLY A 11 -34.06 10.58 -3.74
N GLY A 12 -34.61 11.62 -3.09
CA GLY A 12 -33.84 12.79 -2.65
C GLY A 12 -32.83 12.44 -1.56
N ALA A 13 -33.26 11.73 -0.51
CA ALA A 13 -32.37 11.34 0.59
C ALA A 13 -31.21 10.45 0.12
N VAL A 14 -31.51 9.42 -0.67
CA VAL A 14 -30.48 8.52 -1.23
C VAL A 14 -29.56 9.27 -2.20
N GLY A 15 -30.11 10.18 -3.01
CA GLY A 15 -29.33 11.00 -3.95
C GLY A 15 -28.30 11.89 -3.26
N ILE A 16 -28.68 12.58 -2.17
CA ILE A 16 -27.76 13.45 -1.41
C ILE A 16 -26.62 12.62 -0.78
N LEU A 17 -26.96 11.48 -0.17
CA LEU A 17 -25.94 10.59 0.42
C LEU A 17 -24.99 10.06 -0.64
N PHE A 18 -25.53 9.66 -1.79
CA PHE A 18 -24.72 9.17 -2.90
C PHE A 18 -23.78 10.26 -3.45
N TYR A 19 -24.29 11.48 -3.64
CA TYR A 19 -23.49 12.63 -4.09
C TYR A 19 -22.33 12.96 -3.13
N LEU A 20 -22.59 12.96 -1.82
CA LEU A 20 -21.52 13.19 -0.84
C LEU A 20 -20.50 12.06 -0.85
N ALA A 21 -20.95 10.81 -0.97
CA ALA A 21 -20.07 9.66 -1.05
C ALA A 21 -19.17 9.69 -2.30
N THR A 22 -19.72 10.00 -3.48
CA THR A 22 -18.93 10.10 -4.72
C THR A 22 -17.95 11.28 -4.68
N SER A 23 -18.34 12.39 -4.06
CA SER A 23 -17.46 13.56 -3.84
C SER A 23 -16.26 13.21 -2.97
N VAL A 24 -16.48 12.50 -1.86
CA VAL A 24 -15.39 12.04 -0.98
C VAL A 24 -14.53 10.97 -1.67
N ALA A 25 -15.14 10.08 -2.46
CA ALA A 25 -14.41 9.08 -3.23
C ALA A 25 -13.48 9.72 -4.29
N ALA A 26 -13.92 10.79 -4.96
CA ALA A 26 -13.07 11.54 -5.90
C ALA A 26 -11.80 12.08 -5.21
N ALA A 27 -11.95 12.64 -4.00
CA ALA A 27 -10.80 13.08 -3.20
C ALA A 27 -9.87 11.91 -2.82
N MET A 28 -10.44 10.77 -2.39
CA MET A 28 -9.67 9.56 -2.07
C MET A 28 -8.84 9.07 -3.27
N TYR A 29 -9.42 9.02 -4.47
CA TYR A 29 -8.70 8.62 -5.68
C TYR A 29 -7.59 9.61 -6.04
N ILE A 30 -7.85 10.93 -5.97
CA ILE A 30 -6.83 11.94 -6.26
C ILE A 30 -5.65 11.83 -5.29
N THR A 31 -5.92 11.67 -3.98
CA THR A 31 -4.85 11.48 -2.99
C THR A 31 -4.08 10.18 -3.24
N GLY A 32 -4.76 9.07 -3.57
CA GLY A 32 -4.10 7.81 -3.91
C GLY A 32 -3.21 7.90 -5.14
N ALA A 33 -3.63 8.65 -6.17
CA ALA A 33 -2.81 8.89 -7.36
C ALA A 33 -1.54 9.71 -7.03
N VAL A 34 -1.66 10.71 -6.15
CA VAL A 34 -0.51 11.50 -5.68
C VAL A 34 0.44 10.66 -4.83
N GLU A 35 -0.08 9.78 -3.97
CA GLU A 35 0.74 8.83 -3.20
C GLU A 35 1.56 7.94 -4.13
N ILE A 36 0.95 7.36 -5.17
CA ILE A 36 1.66 6.52 -6.13
C ILE A 36 2.73 7.33 -6.88
N PHE A 37 2.40 8.55 -7.31
CA PHE A 37 3.29 9.41 -8.06
C PHE A 37 4.52 9.83 -7.24
N LEU A 38 4.31 10.35 -6.03
CA LEU A 38 5.41 10.87 -5.21
C LEU A 38 6.25 9.76 -4.58
N ASN A 39 5.63 8.68 -4.07
CA ASN A 39 6.40 7.67 -3.34
C ASN A 39 7.11 6.67 -4.25
N TYR A 40 6.56 6.37 -5.43
CA TYR A 40 7.07 5.27 -6.27
C TYR A 40 7.54 5.69 -7.67
N MET A 41 7.07 6.82 -8.21
CA MET A 41 7.48 7.25 -9.55
C MET A 41 8.55 8.33 -9.53
N ALA A 42 8.36 9.36 -8.71
CA ALA A 42 9.22 10.54 -8.70
C ALA A 42 9.43 11.09 -7.27
N PRO A 43 10.13 10.33 -6.39
CA PRO A 43 10.42 10.78 -5.02
C PRO A 43 11.30 12.03 -4.98
N SER A 44 12.09 12.29 -6.02
CA SER A 44 12.93 13.49 -6.13
C SER A 44 12.15 14.80 -6.37
N LEU A 45 10.86 14.72 -6.68
CA LEU A 45 10.01 15.90 -6.90
C LEU A 45 9.37 16.41 -5.59
N SER A 46 9.73 15.87 -4.42
CA SER A 46 9.26 16.41 -3.14
C SER A 46 9.73 17.87 -2.95
N LEU A 47 8.79 18.79 -2.75
CA LEU A 47 9.05 20.23 -2.69
C LEU A 47 9.61 20.67 -1.33
N PHE A 48 9.30 19.93 -0.28
CA PHE A 48 9.55 20.33 1.12
C PHE A 48 10.64 19.51 1.83
N GLY A 49 11.44 18.72 1.08
CA GLY A 49 12.49 17.87 1.63
C GLY A 49 12.12 16.39 1.64
N ASP A 50 12.78 15.62 2.51
CA ASP A 50 12.62 14.16 2.57
C ASP A 50 11.20 13.76 3.00
N ILE A 51 10.67 12.72 2.36
CA ILE A 51 9.30 12.22 2.54
C ILE A 51 9.18 11.37 3.82
N SER A 52 10.31 11.03 4.44
CA SER A 52 10.37 10.30 5.71
C SER A 52 9.59 10.98 6.84
N ASP A 53 9.49 12.31 6.83
CA ASP A 53 8.77 13.06 7.86
C ASP A 53 7.26 13.14 7.55
N PRO A 54 6.37 12.66 8.45
CA PRO A 54 4.92 12.64 8.20
C PRO A 54 4.31 14.03 7.94
N PHE A 55 4.86 15.08 8.56
CA PHE A 55 4.42 16.46 8.36
C PHE A 55 4.77 16.97 6.96
N ILE A 56 5.97 16.63 6.48
CA ILE A 56 6.47 17.02 5.16
C ILE A 56 5.68 16.27 4.08
N MET A 57 5.49 14.95 4.25
CA MET A 57 4.69 14.13 3.35
C MET A 57 3.26 14.70 3.19
N SER A 58 2.61 15.05 4.30
CA SER A 58 1.25 15.61 4.29
C SER A 58 1.14 16.92 3.51
N ASN A 59 2.13 17.80 3.62
CA ASN A 59 2.14 19.08 2.89
C ASN A 59 2.36 18.88 1.39
N ASN A 60 3.24 17.97 1.00
CA ASN A 60 3.42 17.60 -0.41
C ASN A 60 2.11 17.06 -1.00
N PHE A 61 1.41 16.18 -0.28
CA PHE A 61 0.15 15.58 -0.75
C PHE A 61 -0.95 16.64 -0.94
N ARG A 62 -1.00 17.66 -0.08
CA ARG A 62 -1.96 18.77 -0.22
C ARG A 62 -1.74 19.58 -1.49
N ILE A 63 -0.49 19.92 -1.81
CA ILE A 63 -0.17 20.75 -2.98
C ILE A 63 -0.40 19.96 -4.27
N TYR A 64 0.22 18.77 -4.39
CA TYR A 64 0.06 17.94 -5.58
C TYR A 64 -1.37 17.47 -5.77
N GLY A 65 -2.09 17.16 -4.69
CA GLY A 65 -3.52 16.83 -4.73
C GLY A 65 -4.37 17.98 -5.26
N THR A 66 -4.11 19.21 -4.82
CA THR A 66 -4.83 20.39 -5.31
C THR A 66 -4.54 20.65 -6.79
N ILE A 67 -3.28 20.52 -7.22
CA ILE A 67 -2.89 20.66 -8.63
C ILE A 67 -3.61 19.60 -9.48
N LEU A 68 -3.55 18.33 -9.08
CA LEU A 68 -4.18 17.23 -9.81
C LEU A 68 -5.70 17.40 -9.88
N LEU A 69 -6.35 17.84 -8.79
CA LEU A 69 -7.78 18.15 -8.77
C LEU A 69 -8.15 19.24 -9.77
N VAL A 70 -7.39 20.33 -9.86
CA VAL A 70 -7.64 21.41 -10.83
C VAL A 70 -7.50 20.91 -12.26
N ILE A 71 -6.49 20.08 -12.55
CA ILE A 71 -6.28 19.49 -13.88
C ILE A 71 -7.45 18.58 -14.26
N VAL A 72 -7.79 17.62 -13.38
CA VAL A 72 -8.89 16.67 -13.58
C VAL A 72 -10.22 17.42 -13.71
N GLY A 73 -10.47 18.43 -12.88
CA GLY A 73 -11.66 19.28 -12.94
C GLY A 73 -11.77 20.06 -14.25
N THR A 74 -10.65 20.59 -14.75
CA THR A 74 -10.61 21.27 -16.05
C THR A 74 -10.92 20.32 -17.20
N ILE A 75 -10.39 19.09 -17.18
CA ILE A 75 -10.70 18.06 -18.18
C ILE A 75 -12.18 17.72 -18.19
N VAL A 76 -12.79 17.56 -17.00
CA VAL A 76 -14.23 17.31 -16.87
C VAL A 76 -15.06 18.46 -17.44
N PHE A 77 -14.64 19.71 -17.19
CA PHE A 77 -15.32 20.91 -17.69
C PHE A 77 -15.28 21.01 -19.23
N ILE A 78 -14.17 20.63 -19.87
CA ILE A 78 -14.03 20.63 -21.34
C ILE A 78 -15.00 19.66 -22.01
N GLY A 79 -15.29 18.51 -21.39
CA GLY A 79 -16.42 17.68 -21.82
C GLY A 79 -16.37 16.22 -21.38
N VAL A 80 -17.50 15.76 -20.83
CA VAL A 80 -17.72 14.38 -20.36
C VAL A 80 -17.58 13.31 -21.47
N LYS A 81 -17.80 13.69 -22.74
CA LYS A 81 -17.59 12.81 -23.90
C LYS A 81 -16.14 12.37 -24.06
N PHE A 82 -15.19 13.18 -23.59
CA PHE A 82 -13.78 12.80 -23.58
C PHE A 82 -13.55 11.74 -22.52
N VAL A 83 -13.99 11.99 -21.27
CA VAL A 83 -13.84 11.07 -20.14
C VAL A 83 -14.38 9.67 -20.44
N SER A 84 -15.56 9.58 -21.07
CA SER A 84 -16.17 8.29 -21.42
C SER A 84 -15.37 7.46 -22.44
N LYS A 85 -14.53 8.10 -23.28
CA LYS A 85 -13.61 7.42 -24.20
C LYS A 85 -12.36 6.87 -23.50
N PHE A 86 -11.94 7.45 -22.37
CA PHE A 86 -10.77 6.98 -21.61
C PHE A 86 -11.11 5.87 -20.62
N ALA A 87 -12.38 5.72 -20.22
CA ALA A 87 -12.79 4.69 -19.28
C ALA A 87 -12.38 3.25 -19.69
N PRO A 88 -12.47 2.82 -20.96
CA PRO A 88 -11.98 1.49 -21.38
C PRO A 88 -10.46 1.33 -21.22
N VAL A 89 -9.69 2.42 -21.37
CA VAL A 89 -8.23 2.39 -21.18
C VAL A 89 -7.89 2.15 -19.73
N ALA A 90 -8.56 2.85 -18.79
CA ALA A 90 -8.38 2.63 -17.36
C ALA A 90 -8.74 1.18 -16.97
N LEU A 91 -9.85 0.64 -17.50
CA LEU A 91 -10.25 -0.76 -17.29
C LEU A 91 -9.18 -1.74 -17.81
N PHE A 92 -8.64 -1.49 -19.00
CA PHE A 92 -7.58 -2.31 -19.57
C PHE A 92 -6.32 -2.31 -18.68
N CYS A 93 -5.90 -1.14 -18.18
CA CYS A 93 -4.79 -1.03 -17.24
C CYS A 93 -5.01 -1.85 -15.97
N VAL A 94 -6.22 -1.84 -15.39
CA VAL A 94 -6.55 -2.66 -14.21
C VAL A 94 -6.41 -4.14 -14.51
N ILE A 95 -6.99 -4.60 -15.62
CA ILE A 95 -6.97 -6.03 -15.99
C ILE A 95 -5.53 -6.51 -16.22
N VAL A 96 -4.72 -5.72 -16.93
CA VAL A 96 -3.30 -6.07 -17.18
C VAL A 96 -2.51 -6.12 -15.87
N SER A 97 -2.67 -5.14 -14.99
CA SER A 97 -2.00 -5.15 -13.67
C SER A 97 -2.42 -6.36 -12.83
N LEU A 98 -3.70 -6.72 -12.86
CA LEU A 98 -4.22 -7.86 -12.12
C LEU A 98 -3.61 -9.17 -12.65
N ILE A 99 -3.63 -9.38 -13.97
CA ILE A 99 -3.00 -10.56 -14.59
C ILE A 99 -1.50 -10.60 -14.26
N ALA A 100 -0.79 -9.47 -14.33
CA ALA A 100 0.64 -9.38 -14.00
C ALA A 100 0.94 -9.82 -12.56
N VAL A 101 0.07 -9.48 -11.59
CA VAL A 101 0.19 -9.92 -10.20
C VAL A 101 -0.08 -11.42 -10.07
N TYR A 102 -1.16 -11.94 -10.67
CA TYR A 102 -1.46 -13.38 -10.62
C TYR A 102 -0.36 -14.22 -11.26
N VAL A 103 0.13 -13.83 -12.44
CA VAL A 103 1.27 -14.50 -13.08
C VAL A 103 2.52 -14.39 -12.21
N GLY A 104 2.74 -13.22 -11.60
CA GLY A 104 3.83 -12.96 -10.65
C GLY A 104 3.86 -13.92 -9.46
N VAL A 105 2.70 -14.27 -8.90
CA VAL A 105 2.58 -15.27 -7.82
C VAL A 105 3.14 -16.63 -8.24
N PHE A 106 2.78 -17.11 -9.44
CA PHE A 106 3.22 -18.43 -9.92
C PHE A 106 4.64 -18.44 -10.46
N VAL A 107 5.13 -17.33 -11.02
CA VAL A 107 6.52 -17.22 -11.48
C VAL A 107 7.47 -17.20 -10.28
N ASN A 108 7.12 -16.48 -9.21
CA ASN A 108 7.93 -16.40 -7.99
C ASN A 108 7.60 -17.52 -6.99
N PHE A 109 7.27 -18.72 -7.48
CA PHE A 109 6.84 -19.85 -6.63
C PHE A 109 7.87 -20.23 -5.57
N TYR A 110 9.16 -20.20 -5.92
CA TYR A 110 10.30 -20.47 -5.03
C TYR A 110 10.89 -19.23 -4.35
N GLY A 111 10.18 -18.09 -4.44
CA GLY A 111 10.61 -16.82 -3.88
C GLY A 111 11.46 -15.96 -4.82
N LYS A 112 11.71 -14.72 -4.39
CA LYS A 112 12.41 -13.69 -5.15
C LYS A 112 13.60 -13.15 -4.35
N GLU A 113 14.81 -13.47 -4.80
CA GLU A 113 16.05 -13.12 -4.09
C GLU A 113 16.32 -11.62 -3.94
N ASP A 114 15.82 -10.80 -4.85
CA ASP A 114 16.02 -9.34 -4.81
C ASP A 114 15.29 -8.66 -3.64
N THR A 115 14.42 -9.39 -2.95
CA THR A 115 13.58 -8.88 -1.85
C THR A 115 14.11 -9.28 -0.47
N LYS A 116 15.43 -9.38 -0.30
CA LYS A 116 16.04 -9.68 1.00
C LYS A 116 15.80 -8.52 1.98
N ILE A 117 15.24 -8.85 3.14
CA ILE A 117 14.98 -7.93 4.25
C ILE A 117 15.94 -8.23 5.41
N CYS A 118 16.41 -7.16 6.06
CA CYS A 118 17.32 -7.21 7.19
C CYS A 118 16.55 -7.13 8.51
N MET A 119 16.89 -8.00 9.46
CA MET A 119 16.27 -8.04 10.78
C MET A 119 17.34 -8.08 11.87
N LEU A 120 17.08 -7.40 12.99
CA LEU A 120 17.87 -7.51 14.21
C LEU A 120 17.01 -8.21 15.26
N GLY A 121 17.37 -9.44 15.62
CA GLY A 121 16.52 -10.32 16.42
C GLY A 121 15.19 -10.56 15.73
N ASP A 122 14.15 -9.92 16.26
CA ASP A 122 12.78 -9.99 15.76
C ASP A 122 12.32 -8.69 15.09
N ARG A 123 13.12 -7.62 15.11
CA ARG A 123 12.75 -6.28 14.61
C ARG A 123 13.16 -6.10 13.16
N LEU A 124 12.25 -5.59 12.33
CA LEU A 124 12.49 -5.25 10.93
C LEU A 124 13.25 -3.92 10.80
N LEU A 125 14.25 -3.89 9.91
CA LEU A 125 15.07 -2.72 9.65
C LEU A 125 14.80 -2.13 8.27
N SER A 126 14.88 -0.80 8.17
CA SER A 126 14.78 -0.04 6.92
C SER A 126 16.08 -0.16 6.13
N LYS A 127 16.01 -0.39 4.81
CA LYS A 127 17.20 -0.54 3.97
C LYS A 127 17.87 0.82 3.78
N GLY A 128 19.06 0.96 4.37
CA GLY A 128 19.89 2.14 4.24
C GLY A 128 21.20 1.85 3.51
N ASN A 129 22.13 2.80 3.60
CA ASN A 129 23.49 2.63 3.09
C ASN A 129 24.35 1.82 4.07
N TYR A 130 23.88 0.63 4.44
CA TYR A 130 24.57 -0.27 5.36
C TYR A 130 24.43 -1.73 4.95
N SER A 131 25.43 -2.56 5.26
CA SER A 131 25.37 -4.01 5.13
C SER A 131 24.65 -4.62 6.33
N CYS A 132 23.84 -5.65 6.08
CA CYS A 132 23.15 -6.38 7.14
C CYS A 132 24.11 -7.34 7.87
N SER A 133 25.19 -6.81 8.45
CA SER A 133 26.15 -7.51 9.28
C SER A 133 26.45 -6.71 10.55
N LYS A 134 26.89 -7.42 11.59
CA LYS A 134 27.43 -6.82 12.83
C LYS A 134 28.93 -6.59 12.78
N ASP A 135 29.60 -6.98 11.70
CA ASP A 135 31.06 -6.96 11.63
C ASP A 135 31.62 -5.53 11.73
N HIS A 136 32.60 -5.35 12.61
CA HIS A 136 33.31 -4.07 12.77
C HIS A 136 34.23 -3.77 11.58
N ASN A 137 34.69 -4.81 10.87
CA ASN A 137 35.62 -4.67 9.74
C ASN A 137 34.95 -4.11 8.47
N GLU A 138 33.62 -4.17 8.37
CA GLU A 138 32.88 -3.60 7.25
C GLU A 138 32.56 -2.13 7.55
N THR A 139 33.06 -1.21 6.70
CA THR A 139 32.96 0.25 6.92
C THR A 139 31.54 0.78 7.05
N ASN A 140 30.56 0.10 6.45
CA ASN A 140 29.14 0.48 6.49
C ASN A 140 28.29 -0.61 7.16
N SER A 141 28.73 -1.22 8.26
CA SER A 141 27.91 -2.22 8.96
C SER A 141 26.88 -1.60 9.90
N LEU A 142 25.93 -2.42 10.37
CA LEU A 142 24.98 -2.02 11.41
C LEU A 142 25.68 -1.60 12.71
N PHE A 143 26.91 -2.05 12.94
CA PHE A 143 27.67 -1.72 14.14
C PHE A 143 27.75 -0.20 14.35
N TYR A 144 28.07 0.56 13.31
CA TYR A 144 28.24 2.03 13.42
C TYR A 144 26.92 2.79 13.63
N LEU A 145 25.77 2.15 13.38
CA LEU A 145 24.45 2.72 13.68
C LEU A 145 24.08 2.51 15.16
N TYR A 146 24.41 1.34 15.72
CA TYR A 146 23.98 0.93 17.07
C TYR A 146 25.04 1.13 18.16
N CYS A 147 26.30 1.34 17.78
CA CYS A 147 27.43 1.48 18.69
C CYS A 147 28.06 2.86 18.57
N GLN A 148 28.36 3.46 19.72
CA GLN A 148 29.05 4.74 19.82
C GLN A 148 30.45 4.52 20.40
N GLU A 149 31.45 5.21 19.85
CA GLU A 149 32.82 5.19 20.38
C GLU A 149 32.86 5.90 21.75
N VAL A 150 33.46 5.23 22.73
CA VAL A 150 33.76 5.72 24.07
C VAL A 150 35.27 5.98 24.14
N ASN A 151 35.68 6.98 24.93
CA ASN A 151 37.07 7.44 25.06
C ASN A 151 38.11 6.31 25.01
N LYS A 152 39.16 6.53 24.22
CA LYS A 152 40.31 5.63 24.05
C LYS A 152 40.93 5.32 25.41
N THR A 153 41.11 4.03 25.71
CA THR A 153 41.96 3.61 26.83
C THR A 153 43.42 3.95 26.52
N GLU A 154 44.26 4.03 27.55
CA GLU A 154 45.70 4.26 27.43
C GLU A 154 46.42 3.22 26.53
N SER A 155 45.76 2.10 26.21
CA SER A 155 46.20 1.06 25.28
C SER A 155 45.96 1.34 23.79
N GLY A 156 45.31 2.45 23.41
CA GLY A 156 45.14 2.86 22.01
C GLY A 156 44.06 2.10 21.22
N GLU A 157 43.37 1.14 21.83
CA GLU A 157 42.22 0.46 21.22
C GLU A 157 40.92 1.28 21.43
N PRO A 158 40.12 1.52 20.38
CA PRO A 158 38.84 2.20 20.51
C PRO A 158 37.84 1.28 21.23
N ARG A 159 37.26 1.75 22.34
CA ARG A 159 36.21 1.02 23.07
C ARG A 159 34.85 1.51 22.60
N TYR A 160 33.96 0.61 22.21
CA TYR A 160 32.61 0.97 21.79
C TYR A 160 31.60 0.59 22.88
N SER A 161 30.55 1.40 23.01
CA SER A 161 29.35 1.08 23.79
C SER A 161 28.18 0.94 22.83
N CYS A 162 27.59 -0.25 22.78
CA CYS A 162 26.48 -0.56 21.89
C CYS A 162 25.14 -0.55 22.62
N ASP A 163 24.06 -0.46 21.85
CA ASP A 163 22.72 -0.69 22.37
C ASP A 163 22.56 -2.13 22.89
N SER A 164 21.97 -2.28 24.07
CA SER A 164 21.78 -3.59 24.71
C SER A 164 20.99 -4.59 23.86
N TYR A 165 20.03 -4.13 23.04
CA TYR A 165 19.27 -5.00 22.17
C TYR A 165 20.15 -5.50 21.01
N PHE A 166 21.05 -4.66 20.51
CA PHE A 166 21.99 -5.02 19.45
C PHE A 166 23.01 -6.06 19.93
N GLU A 167 23.51 -5.96 21.15
CA GLU A 167 24.45 -6.95 21.70
C GLU A 167 23.78 -8.32 21.90
N ASN A 168 22.56 -8.33 22.44
CA ASN A 168 21.86 -9.56 22.83
C ASN A 168 21.21 -10.33 21.67
N ASN A 169 20.98 -9.72 20.51
CA ASN A 169 20.20 -10.33 19.42
C ASN A 169 20.98 -10.41 18.11
N GLU A 170 20.99 -11.57 17.47
CA GLU A 170 21.66 -11.77 16.17
C GLU A 170 20.98 -11.04 15.01
N VAL A 171 21.76 -10.71 13.98
CA VAL A 171 21.25 -10.15 12.72
C VAL A 171 20.86 -11.30 11.78
N LYS A 172 19.67 -11.22 11.19
CA LYS A 172 19.11 -12.25 10.29
C LYS A 172 18.70 -11.63 8.97
N MET A 173 19.01 -12.32 7.89
CA MET A 173 18.53 -12.00 6.55
C MET A 173 17.43 -12.99 6.17
N LYS A 174 16.25 -12.47 5.81
CA LYS A 174 15.12 -13.28 5.32
C LYS A 174 14.65 -12.75 3.97
N LEU A 175 13.95 -13.57 3.20
CA LEU A 175 13.27 -13.13 1.99
C LEU A 175 11.95 -12.44 2.38
N GLY A 176 11.70 -11.27 1.81
CA GLY A 176 10.42 -10.55 1.88
C GLY A 176 9.35 -11.23 1.03
N ILE A 177 9.75 -11.79 -0.12
CA ILE A 177 8.93 -12.65 -0.98
C ILE A 177 9.54 -14.06 -1.02
N PRO A 178 9.27 -14.91 -0.01
CA PRO A 178 9.75 -16.30 0.02
C PRO A 178 9.00 -17.22 -0.95
N GLY A 179 7.82 -16.82 -1.46
CA GLY A 179 7.07 -17.59 -2.45
C GLY A 179 6.15 -18.65 -1.84
N MET A 180 5.26 -19.20 -2.68
CA MET A 180 4.25 -20.18 -2.25
C MET A 180 4.81 -21.53 -1.80
N SER A 181 6.03 -21.90 -2.23
CA SER A 181 6.65 -23.15 -1.78
C SER A 181 7.11 -23.10 -0.32
N SER A 182 7.05 -21.93 0.32
CA SER A 182 7.48 -21.72 1.70
C SER A 182 6.33 -21.91 2.69
N ASP A 183 6.66 -22.24 3.95
CA ASP A 183 5.69 -22.40 5.05
C ASP A 183 5.14 -21.07 5.60
N VAL A 184 5.25 -19.99 4.83
CA VAL A 184 4.92 -18.63 5.29
C VAL A 184 3.43 -18.40 5.48
N PHE A 185 2.57 -19.18 4.81
CA PHE A 185 1.12 -19.11 5.00
C PHE A 185 0.71 -19.27 6.47
N HIS A 186 1.27 -20.26 7.17
CA HIS A 186 0.95 -20.50 8.58
C HIS A 186 1.39 -19.36 9.50
N SER A 187 2.49 -18.68 9.15
CA SER A 187 2.99 -17.53 9.91
C SER A 187 2.09 -16.29 9.77
N ASN A 188 1.31 -16.21 8.70
CA ASN A 188 0.45 -15.08 8.36
C ASN A 188 -0.99 -15.20 8.91
N ILE A 189 -1.39 -16.38 9.41
CA ILE A 189 -2.74 -16.60 9.96
C ILE A 189 -3.02 -15.74 11.22
N PRO A 190 -2.11 -15.64 12.21
CA PRO A 190 -2.40 -14.90 13.43
C PRO A 190 -2.46 -13.39 13.19
N SER A 191 -3.46 -12.72 13.77
CA SER A 191 -3.58 -11.27 13.71
C SER A 191 -2.44 -10.55 14.46
N ARG A 192 -1.90 -9.47 13.88
CA ARG A 192 -0.80 -8.66 14.45
C ARG A 192 -1.18 -7.19 14.59
N PHE A 193 -2.24 -6.91 15.36
CA PHE A 193 -2.64 -5.53 15.66
C PHE A 193 -1.61 -4.85 16.58
N ARG A 194 -1.25 -3.60 16.27
CA ARG A 194 -0.22 -2.81 16.96
C ARG A 194 -0.66 -1.37 17.13
N GLN A 195 -0.05 -0.66 18.10
CA GLN A 195 -0.25 0.78 18.23
C GLN A 195 0.78 1.55 17.40
N LYS A 196 0.43 2.79 17.07
CA LYS A 196 1.33 3.72 16.42
C LYS A 196 2.64 3.86 17.21
N GLY A 197 3.76 3.72 16.51
CA GLY A 197 5.10 3.81 17.08
C GLY A 197 5.66 2.51 17.66
N ASP A 198 4.90 1.41 17.69
CA ASP A 198 5.47 0.09 17.99
C ASP A 198 6.39 -0.35 16.84
N TYR A 199 7.42 -1.15 17.12
CA TYR A 199 8.29 -1.76 16.10
C TYR A 199 7.52 -2.80 15.26
N VAL A 200 7.84 -2.87 13.97
CA VAL A 200 7.42 -3.99 13.13
C VAL A 200 8.29 -5.20 13.47
N SER A 201 7.76 -6.10 14.31
CA SER A 201 8.48 -7.29 14.79
C SER A 201 7.70 -8.61 14.71
N GLU A 202 8.42 -9.73 14.78
CA GLU A 202 7.89 -11.10 14.81
C GLU A 202 7.25 -11.47 16.17
N SER A 203 7.64 -10.80 17.26
CA SER A 203 7.14 -11.10 18.62
C SER A 203 5.62 -11.04 18.69
N ILE A 204 4.99 -12.02 19.35
CA ILE A 204 3.54 -12.06 19.57
C ILE A 204 3.13 -11.04 20.64
N ASN A 205 3.96 -10.90 21.66
CA ASN A 205 3.69 -9.98 22.75
C ASN A 205 3.87 -8.54 22.30
N ARG A 206 3.08 -7.65 22.91
CA ARG A 206 3.13 -6.23 22.59
C ARG A 206 4.26 -5.50 23.28
N GLU A 207 4.57 -5.89 24.50
CA GLU A 207 5.60 -5.24 25.33
C GLU A 207 6.96 -5.30 24.64
N ASP A 208 7.32 -6.44 24.03
CA ASP A 208 8.58 -6.61 23.30
C ASP A 208 8.69 -5.74 22.03
N ALA A 209 7.54 -5.37 21.46
CA ALA A 209 7.44 -4.56 20.26
C ALA A 209 7.31 -3.05 20.58
N SER A 210 7.14 -2.67 21.85
CA SER A 210 7.01 -1.27 22.22
C SER A 210 8.33 -0.52 21.99
N SER A 211 8.27 0.60 21.27
CA SER A 211 9.41 1.53 21.15
C SER A 211 9.42 2.60 22.24
N TYR A 212 8.41 2.64 23.11
CA TYR A 212 8.23 3.74 24.05
C TYR A 212 9.37 3.78 25.08
N GLY A 213 10.07 4.92 25.15
CA GLY A 213 11.22 5.11 26.04
C GLY A 213 12.53 4.47 25.55
N GLN A 214 12.56 3.90 24.34
CA GLN A 214 13.76 3.35 23.72
C GLN A 214 14.32 4.28 22.64
N LYS A 215 15.64 4.21 22.40
CA LYS A 215 16.26 4.89 21.26
C LYS A 215 15.87 4.17 19.97
N THR A 216 15.33 4.92 19.03
CA THR A 216 15.04 4.43 17.67
C THR A 216 16.21 4.76 16.76
N TYR A 217 16.57 3.80 15.92
CA TYR A 217 17.61 3.89 14.91
C TYR A 217 16.96 3.78 13.53
N ASN A 218 17.26 2.71 12.81
CA ASN A 218 16.74 2.38 11.49
C ASN A 218 15.62 1.33 11.52
N GLN A 219 14.97 1.10 12.67
CA GLN A 219 13.86 0.15 12.74
C GLN A 219 12.60 0.75 12.11
N ILE A 220 11.81 -0.09 11.46
CA ILE A 220 10.53 0.31 10.88
C ILE A 220 9.46 0.33 11.97
N LEU A 221 8.74 1.45 12.04
CA LEU A 221 7.70 1.70 13.03
C LEU A 221 6.31 1.60 12.42
N VAL A 222 5.35 1.22 13.25
CA VAL A 222 3.94 1.17 12.86
C VAL A 222 3.39 2.60 12.73
N ASP A 223 2.90 2.94 11.52
CA ASP A 223 2.44 4.29 11.18
C ASP A 223 1.14 4.70 11.92
N ILE A 224 0.18 3.78 12.03
CA ILE A 224 -1.11 4.01 12.68
C ILE A 224 -1.50 2.86 13.61
N THR A 225 -2.24 3.17 14.68
CA THR A 225 -2.82 2.14 15.54
C THR A 225 -3.85 1.33 14.77
N THR A 226 -3.67 0.02 14.71
CA THR A 226 -4.52 -0.89 13.94
C THR A 226 -5.51 -1.65 14.83
N SER A 227 -6.73 -1.82 14.34
CA SER A 227 -7.78 -2.65 14.94
C SER A 227 -8.64 -3.27 13.85
N PHE A 228 -9.39 -4.32 14.17
CA PHE A 228 -10.29 -4.97 13.20
C PHE A 228 -11.26 -3.98 12.56
N THR A 229 -11.92 -3.14 13.37
CA THR A 229 -12.91 -2.15 12.89
C THR A 229 -12.26 -1.11 11.97
N LEU A 230 -11.03 -0.68 12.26
CA LEU A 230 -10.32 0.26 11.40
C LEU A 230 -9.98 -0.35 10.04
N LEU A 231 -9.46 -1.59 10.02
CA LEU A 231 -9.14 -2.27 8.76
C LEU A 231 -10.39 -2.56 7.92
N LEU A 232 -11.51 -2.90 8.55
CA LEU A 232 -12.80 -3.04 7.86
C LEU A 232 -13.22 -1.73 7.18
N ALA A 233 -13.08 -0.60 7.87
CA ALA A 233 -13.40 0.71 7.32
C ALA A 233 -12.48 1.12 6.14
N ILE A 234 -11.19 0.78 6.22
CA ILE A 234 -10.22 1.02 5.12
C ILE A 234 -10.53 0.14 3.91
N PHE A 235 -10.96 -1.11 4.12
CA PHE A 235 -11.29 -2.04 3.03
C PHE A 235 -12.65 -1.75 2.38
N PHE A 236 -13.63 -1.25 3.13
CA PHE A 236 -15.01 -1.09 2.66
C PHE A 236 -15.19 -0.34 1.31
N PRO A 237 -14.46 0.76 1.02
CA PRO A 237 -14.55 1.45 -0.27
C PRO A 237 -14.33 0.54 -1.50
N SER A 238 -13.51 -0.52 -1.36
CA SER A 238 -13.24 -1.49 -2.45
C SER A 238 -14.48 -2.27 -2.90
N CYS A 239 -15.47 -2.44 -2.03
CA CYS A 239 -16.70 -3.18 -2.29
C CYS A 239 -17.87 -2.27 -2.69
N THR A 240 -17.64 -0.95 -2.79
CA THR A 240 -18.67 0.01 -3.20
C THR A 240 -18.78 0.13 -4.72
N GLY A 241 -19.67 0.99 -5.23
CA GLY A 241 -19.80 1.25 -6.68
C GLY A 241 -20.77 0.34 -7.43
N ILE A 242 -21.52 -0.52 -6.73
CA ILE A 242 -22.51 -1.44 -7.32
C ILE A 242 -23.58 -0.74 -8.19
N LEU A 243 -23.86 0.54 -7.91
CA LEU A 243 -24.83 1.35 -8.63
C LEU A 243 -24.35 1.83 -10.00
N ALA A 244 -23.05 1.70 -10.32
CA ALA A 244 -22.47 2.14 -11.59
C ALA A 244 -23.13 1.48 -12.81
N GLY A 245 -23.58 0.22 -12.69
CA GLY A 245 -24.26 -0.50 -13.77
C GLY A 245 -25.60 0.13 -14.18
N SER A 246 -26.29 0.76 -13.23
CA SER A 246 -27.57 1.44 -13.48
C SER A 246 -27.42 2.82 -14.13
N ASN A 247 -26.22 3.42 -14.11
CA ASN A 247 -25.99 4.77 -14.63
C ASN A 247 -26.09 4.83 -16.17
N ARG A 248 -26.01 3.68 -16.85
CA ARG A 248 -26.23 3.55 -18.31
C ARG A 248 -27.53 2.82 -18.66
N SER A 249 -28.53 2.86 -17.78
CA SER A 249 -29.79 2.16 -18.01
C SER A 249 -30.54 2.60 -19.27
N GLY A 250 -30.32 3.84 -19.72
CA GLY A 250 -30.97 4.40 -20.93
C GLY A 250 -30.40 3.91 -22.25
N ASP A 251 -29.17 3.38 -22.26
CA ASP A 251 -28.48 2.93 -23.48
C ASP A 251 -28.56 1.41 -23.69
N LEU A 252 -29.19 0.69 -22.76
CA LEU A 252 -29.31 -0.76 -22.80
C LEU A 252 -30.48 -1.19 -23.69
N ALA A 253 -30.25 -2.20 -24.54
CA ALA A 253 -31.31 -2.82 -25.33
C ALA A 253 -32.42 -3.44 -24.47
N ASP A 254 -32.05 -4.07 -23.35
CA ASP A 254 -32.97 -4.56 -22.31
C ASP A 254 -32.37 -4.29 -20.92
N ALA A 255 -32.80 -3.19 -20.30
CA ALA A 255 -32.34 -2.78 -18.98
C ALA A 255 -32.83 -3.70 -17.84
N GLN A 256 -34.03 -4.29 -17.97
CA GLN A 256 -34.63 -5.11 -16.92
C GLN A 256 -33.86 -6.42 -16.72
N LYS A 257 -33.35 -7.00 -17.81
CA LYS A 257 -32.50 -8.20 -17.75
C LYS A 257 -31.03 -7.88 -17.50
N SER A 258 -30.49 -6.85 -18.15
CA SER A 258 -29.04 -6.61 -18.17
C SER A 258 -28.49 -6.04 -16.87
N ILE A 259 -29.24 -5.16 -16.19
CA ILE A 259 -28.80 -4.56 -14.91
C ILE A 259 -28.59 -5.64 -13.83
N PRO A 260 -29.59 -6.49 -13.48
CA PRO A 260 -29.41 -7.45 -12.40
C PRO A 260 -28.33 -8.50 -12.74
N ALA A 261 -28.30 -9.01 -13.98
CA ALA A 261 -27.31 -9.99 -14.38
C ALA A 261 -25.88 -9.42 -14.37
N GLY A 262 -25.68 -8.22 -14.92
CA GLY A 262 -24.38 -7.55 -14.97
C GLY A 262 -23.86 -7.19 -13.58
N THR A 263 -24.72 -6.64 -12.72
CA THR A 263 -24.35 -6.25 -11.35
C THR A 263 -23.95 -7.46 -10.50
N LEU A 264 -24.71 -8.56 -10.54
CA LEU A 264 -24.39 -9.78 -9.78
C LEU A 264 -23.11 -10.45 -10.29
N ALA A 265 -22.92 -10.53 -11.62
CA ALA A 265 -21.71 -11.08 -12.20
C ALA A 265 -20.46 -10.26 -11.84
N ALA A 266 -20.56 -8.93 -11.87
CA ALA A 266 -19.48 -8.04 -11.46
C ALA A 266 -19.12 -8.23 -9.98
N GLN A 267 -20.13 -8.26 -9.10
CA GLN A 267 -19.93 -8.48 -7.66
C GLN A 267 -19.27 -9.83 -7.35
N LEU A 268 -19.70 -10.89 -8.03
CA LEU A 268 -19.10 -12.22 -7.87
C LEU A 268 -17.63 -12.22 -8.35
N THR A 269 -17.37 -11.59 -9.49
CA THR A 269 -16.02 -11.51 -10.07
C THR A 269 -15.06 -10.77 -9.13
N THR A 270 -15.43 -9.60 -8.62
CA THR A 270 -14.59 -8.84 -7.69
C THR A 270 -14.40 -9.57 -6.36
N SER A 271 -15.43 -10.25 -5.86
CA SER A 271 -15.33 -11.06 -4.64
C SER A 271 -14.33 -12.21 -4.79
N ILE A 272 -14.34 -12.91 -5.93
CA ILE A 272 -13.38 -13.98 -6.23
C ILE A 272 -11.96 -13.42 -6.29
N ILE A 273 -11.77 -12.28 -6.97
CA ILE A 273 -10.47 -11.60 -7.06
C ILE A 273 -9.94 -11.24 -5.67
N TYR A 274 -10.76 -10.61 -4.83
CA TYR A 274 -10.32 -10.20 -3.49
C TYR A 274 -10.02 -11.40 -2.58
N LEU A 275 -10.89 -12.40 -2.55
CA LEU A 275 -10.69 -13.58 -1.70
C LEU A 275 -9.46 -14.40 -2.13
N SER A 276 -9.28 -14.61 -3.44
CA SER A 276 -8.08 -15.30 -3.93
C SER A 276 -6.82 -14.47 -3.69
N GLY A 277 -6.87 -13.14 -3.87
CA GLY A 277 -5.75 -12.25 -3.55
C GLY A 277 -5.30 -12.34 -2.10
N VAL A 278 -6.23 -12.35 -1.14
CA VAL A 278 -5.92 -12.51 0.30
C VAL A 278 -5.18 -13.83 0.56
N LEU A 279 -5.65 -14.93 -0.02
CA LEU A 279 -5.03 -16.25 0.16
C LEU A 279 -3.64 -16.31 -0.49
N LEU A 280 -3.50 -15.81 -1.72
CA LEU A 280 -2.24 -15.83 -2.45
C LEU A 280 -1.19 -14.91 -1.81
N PHE A 281 -1.57 -13.72 -1.36
CA PHE A 281 -0.65 -12.82 -0.66
C PHE A 281 -0.21 -13.40 0.68
N GLY A 282 -1.14 -13.99 1.43
CA GLY A 282 -0.82 -14.71 2.66
C GLY A 282 0.11 -15.91 2.44
N ALA A 283 0.09 -16.55 1.28
CA ALA A 283 0.98 -17.65 0.96
C ALA A 283 2.33 -17.22 0.37
N THR A 284 2.46 -15.97 -0.08
CA THR A 284 3.63 -15.53 -0.88
C THR A 284 4.54 -14.56 -0.15
N PHE A 285 3.98 -13.65 0.66
CA PHE A 285 4.74 -12.59 1.33
C PHE A 285 5.09 -12.94 2.77
N ASN A 286 6.26 -12.51 3.22
CA ASN A 286 6.66 -12.57 4.63
C ASN A 286 5.79 -11.64 5.49
N ASN A 287 5.39 -12.10 6.68
CA ASN A 287 4.54 -11.35 7.62
C ASN A 287 5.07 -9.94 7.96
N LEU A 288 6.39 -9.77 8.03
CA LEU A 288 7.02 -8.49 8.36
C LEU A 288 6.93 -7.53 7.18
N PHE A 289 7.21 -8.04 5.98
CA PHE A 289 7.21 -7.25 4.76
C PHE A 289 5.79 -6.76 4.41
N MET A 290 4.75 -7.57 4.65
CA MET A 290 3.35 -7.14 4.46
C MET A 290 2.94 -5.96 5.37
N ARG A 291 3.65 -5.77 6.49
CA ARG A 291 3.38 -4.73 7.50
C ARG A 291 4.20 -3.46 7.27
N ASP A 292 5.10 -3.48 6.29
CA ASP A 292 5.85 -2.32 5.82
C ASP A 292 5.12 -1.69 4.62
N LYS A 293 4.36 -0.63 4.91
CA LYS A 293 3.46 0.01 3.93
C LYS A 293 4.22 0.54 2.70
N PHE A 294 5.39 1.15 2.90
CA PHE A 294 6.14 1.86 1.85
C PHE A 294 7.31 1.04 1.28
N GLY A 295 7.52 -0.17 1.78
CA GLY A 295 8.60 -1.04 1.35
C GLY A 295 9.98 -0.53 1.75
N GLU A 296 10.09 0.23 2.84
CA GLU A 296 11.36 0.78 3.33
C GLU A 296 12.40 -0.31 3.58
N SER A 297 11.97 -1.50 4.00
CA SER A 297 12.84 -2.67 4.25
C SER A 297 13.58 -3.20 3.02
N ILE A 298 13.12 -2.88 1.81
CA ILE A 298 13.78 -3.25 0.54
C ILE A 298 14.28 -2.05 -0.26
N GLY A 299 14.18 -0.84 0.30
CA GLY A 299 14.67 0.41 -0.30
C GLY A 299 13.60 1.25 -0.97
N GLY A 300 12.34 1.03 -0.60
CA GLY A 300 11.18 1.67 -1.19
C GLY A 300 10.60 0.85 -2.34
N GLY A 301 9.28 0.75 -2.37
CA GLY A 301 8.59 0.01 -3.43
C GLY A 301 7.20 -0.42 -3.00
N LEU A 302 6.30 -0.57 -3.97
CA LEU A 302 4.98 -1.13 -3.71
C LEU A 302 5.13 -2.66 -3.63
N ALA A 303 4.91 -3.26 -2.46
CA ALA A 303 5.09 -4.71 -2.25
C ALA A 303 4.39 -5.58 -3.31
N VAL A 304 3.16 -5.18 -3.71
CA VAL A 304 2.39 -5.89 -4.76
C VAL A 304 3.02 -5.73 -6.15
N ALA A 305 3.66 -4.60 -6.43
CA ALA A 305 4.38 -4.38 -7.69
C ALA A 305 5.65 -5.23 -7.76
N ASP A 306 6.36 -5.40 -6.63
CA ASP A 306 7.56 -6.25 -6.60
C ASP A 306 7.27 -7.73 -6.86
N LEU A 307 6.04 -8.16 -6.60
CA LEU A 307 5.57 -9.49 -6.96
C LEU A 307 5.23 -9.64 -8.45
N ALA A 308 4.89 -8.54 -9.13
CA ALA A 308 4.34 -8.57 -10.47
C ALA A 308 5.38 -8.97 -11.54
N TRP A 309 4.93 -9.74 -12.53
CA TRP A 309 5.70 -10.11 -13.72
C TRP A 309 5.11 -9.45 -14.97
N PRO A 310 5.90 -8.95 -15.93
CA PRO A 310 7.36 -9.06 -16.04
C PRO A 310 8.17 -7.99 -15.29
N HIS A 311 7.56 -6.86 -14.93
CA HIS A 311 8.25 -5.75 -14.27
C HIS A 311 7.33 -4.99 -13.30
N PRO A 312 7.81 -4.54 -12.12
CA PRO A 312 7.01 -3.79 -11.14
C PRO A 312 6.29 -2.56 -11.70
N TRP A 313 6.94 -1.83 -12.61
CA TRP A 313 6.36 -0.67 -13.33
C TRP A 313 5.01 -0.92 -13.97
N VAL A 314 4.68 -2.16 -14.37
CA VAL A 314 3.36 -2.47 -14.95
C VAL A 314 2.24 -2.15 -13.95
N VAL A 315 2.41 -2.55 -12.69
CA VAL A 315 1.45 -2.29 -11.61
C VAL A 315 1.49 -0.84 -11.18
N ILE A 316 2.67 -0.22 -11.10
CA ILE A 316 2.81 1.19 -10.68
C ILE A 316 2.08 2.11 -11.68
N ILE A 317 2.35 1.97 -12.98
CA ILE A 317 1.71 2.79 -14.02
C ILE A 317 0.22 2.44 -14.14
N GLY A 318 -0.11 1.14 -14.13
CA GLY A 318 -1.49 0.70 -14.26
C GLY A 318 -2.38 1.16 -13.10
N SER A 319 -1.87 1.12 -11.86
CA SER A 319 -2.59 1.63 -10.68
C SER A 319 -2.72 3.15 -10.69
N LEU A 320 -1.70 3.90 -11.12
CA LEU A 320 -1.81 5.35 -11.28
C LEU A 320 -2.90 5.72 -12.29
N LEU A 321 -2.85 5.16 -13.51
CA LEU A 321 -3.82 5.45 -14.57
C LEU A 321 -5.24 5.03 -14.20
N SER A 322 -5.38 3.86 -13.55
CA SER A 322 -6.66 3.40 -13.02
C SER A 322 -7.23 4.37 -11.99
N THR A 323 -6.39 4.84 -11.05
CA THR A 323 -6.83 5.71 -9.96
C THR A 323 -7.25 7.09 -10.48
N VAL A 324 -6.48 7.67 -11.42
CA VAL A 324 -6.87 8.92 -12.10
C VAL A 324 -8.15 8.72 -12.90
N GLY A 325 -8.32 7.59 -13.58
CA GLY A 325 -9.54 7.24 -14.31
C GLY A 325 -10.77 7.15 -13.40
N ALA A 326 -10.63 6.52 -12.24
CA ALA A 326 -11.69 6.44 -11.23
C ALA A 326 -12.03 7.83 -10.66
N GLY A 327 -11.01 8.66 -10.38
CA GLY A 327 -11.20 10.05 -9.95
C GLY A 327 -11.97 10.89 -10.98
N LEU A 328 -11.61 10.78 -12.28
CA LEU A 328 -12.34 11.41 -13.37
C LEU A 328 -13.80 10.96 -13.42
N GLN A 329 -14.06 9.65 -13.29
CA GLN A 329 -15.42 9.12 -13.31
C GLN A 329 -16.26 9.63 -12.14
N SER A 330 -15.71 9.64 -10.93
CA SER A 330 -16.39 10.15 -9.73
C SER A 330 -16.66 11.65 -9.80
N LEU A 331 -15.83 12.44 -10.50
CA LEU A 331 -16.04 13.88 -10.65
C LEU A 331 -17.08 14.21 -11.74
N THR A 332 -17.33 13.29 -12.67
CA THR A 332 -18.39 13.44 -13.70
C THR A 332 -19.78 12.96 -13.27
N GLY A 333 -19.85 12.06 -12.29
CA GLY A 333 -21.08 11.36 -11.90
C GLY A 333 -21.79 12.01 -10.73
#